data_AF-A0A4V6BHV3-F1
#
_entry.id   AF-A0A4V6BHV3-F1
#
_cell.length_a   1.000
_cell.length_b   1.000
_cell.length_c   1.000
_cell.angle_alpha   90.00
_cell.angle_beta   90.00
_cell.angle_gamma   90.00
#
_symmetry.space_group_name_H-M   'P 1'
#
loop_
_entity.id
_entity.type
_entity.pdbx_description
1 polymer ?
#
loop_
_entity_poly.entity_id
_entity_poly.type
_entity_poly.pdbx_seq_one_letter_code
_entity_poly.pdbx_strand_id
1 'polypeptide(L)' 'MYFLANQVDWSFFDGHVKKHYKEDSGRPTLSIRLVVSLLISKHVRNLSDENIVEQWAEKAYYQYFNGD' A
#
# COMPACT_ATOMS: atom_id res chain seq x y z
N MET A 1 -7.68 -7.03 -7.54
CA MET A 1 -6.45 -6.57 -6.85
C MET A 1 -5.17 -7.12 -7.50
N TYR A 2 -5.06 -8.42 -7.79
CA TYR A 2 -3.83 -9.00 -8.37
C TYR A 2 -3.42 -8.41 -9.74
N PHE A 3 -4.38 -8.22 -10.65
CA PHE A 3 -4.12 -7.53 -11.93
C PHE A 3 -3.71 -6.06 -11.73
N LEU A 4 -4.28 -5.38 -10.74
CA LEU A 4 -3.90 -3.99 -10.42
C LEU A 4 -2.44 -3.92 -9.95
N ALA A 5 -1.98 -4.91 -9.16
CA ALA A 5 -0.60 -5.00 -8.68
C ALA A 5 0.43 -4.90 -9.81
N ASN A 6 0.13 -5.54 -10.94
CA ASN A 6 1.03 -5.63 -12.10
C ASN A 6 0.80 -4.50 -13.12
N GLN A 7 -0.24 -3.68 -12.95
CA GLN A 7 -0.56 -2.55 -13.82
C GLN A 7 -0.15 -1.20 -13.20
N VAL A 8 0.05 -1.15 -11.89
CA VAL A 8 0.53 0.04 -11.19
C VAL A 8 2.03 0.19 -11.42
N ASP A 9 2.44 1.34 -11.94
CA ASP A 9 3.84 1.74 -12.02
C ASP A 9 4.35 2.14 -10.63
N TRP A 10 4.88 1.15 -9.90
CA TRP A 10 5.42 1.37 -8.56
C TRP A 10 6.67 2.26 -8.55
N SER A 11 7.46 2.30 -9.64
CA SER A 11 8.66 3.13 -9.73
C SER A 11 8.32 4.62 -9.78
N PHE A 12 7.20 4.99 -10.40
CA PHE A 12 6.66 6.34 -10.33
C PHE A 12 6.34 6.76 -8.89
N PHE A 13 5.65 5.90 -8.12
CA PHE A 13 5.33 6.18 -6.73
C PHE A 13 6.58 6.22 -5.86
N ASP A 14 7.53 5.32 -6.03
CA ASP A 14 8.80 5.37 -5.30
C ASP A 14 9.52 6.70 -5.55
N GLY A 15 9.67 7.14 -6.81
CA GLY A 15 10.34 8.42 -7.10
C GLY A 15 9.63 9.65 -6.50
N HIS A 16 8.30 9.66 -6.49
CA HIS A 16 7.51 10.80 -6.02
C HIS A 16 7.22 10.80 -4.53
N VAL A 17 7.07 9.63 -3.93
CA VAL A 17 6.64 9.45 -2.54
C VAL A 17 7.84 9.26 -1.63
N LYS A 18 8.93 8.63 -2.10
CA LYS A 18 10.17 8.44 -1.31
C LYS A 18 10.74 9.75 -0.78
N LYS A 19 10.62 10.85 -1.53
CA LYS A 19 11.05 12.19 -1.08
C LYS A 19 10.34 12.69 0.19
N HIS A 20 9.14 12.18 0.46
CA HIS A 20 8.34 12.51 1.63
C HIS A 20 8.56 11.56 2.81
N TYR A 21 9.23 10.44 2.57
CA TYR A 21 9.57 9.46 3.58
C TYR A 21 11.05 9.60 3.99
N LYS A 22 11.28 9.80 5.28
CA LYS A 22 12.64 9.86 5.83
C LYS A 22 13.08 8.46 6.25
N GLU A 23 14.09 7.91 5.55
CA GLU A 23 14.69 6.61 5.87
C GLU A 23 15.26 6.54 7.31
N ASP A 24 15.64 7.68 7.89
CA ASP A 24 16.45 7.75 9.13
C ASP A 24 15.64 8.07 10.41
N SER A 25 14.36 7.69 10.43
CA SER A 25 13.40 8.12 11.47
C SER A 25 13.11 7.06 12.54
N GLY A 26 14.10 6.31 13.03
CA GLY A 26 14.00 5.43 14.21
C GLY A 26 13.05 4.21 14.12
N ARG A 27 11.94 4.27 13.38
CA ARG A 27 11.10 3.14 12.99
C ARG A 27 11.29 2.89 11.50
N PRO A 28 11.46 1.63 11.07
CA PRO A 28 11.53 1.31 9.65
C PRO A 28 10.29 1.85 8.96
N THR A 29 10.53 2.65 7.92
CA THR A 29 9.47 3.21 7.11
C THR A 29 8.72 2.07 6.44
N LEU A 30 7.38 2.05 6.57
CA LEU A 30 6.53 1.11 5.83
C LEU A 30 6.84 1.22 4.33
N SER A 31 6.87 0.10 3.62
CA SER A 31 7.09 0.11 2.17
C SER A 31 6.12 1.07 1.48
N ILE A 32 6.61 1.91 0.57
CA ILE A 32 5.78 2.85 -0.20
C ILE A 32 4.66 2.10 -0.91
N ARG A 33 4.97 0.89 -1.42
CA ARG A 33 4.00 -0.01 -2.03
C ARG A 33 2.85 -0.34 -1.08
N LEU A 34 3.13 -0.67 0.19
CA LEU A 34 2.12 -0.96 1.22
C LEU A 34 1.23 0.25 1.52
N VAL A 35 1.82 1.45 1.58
CA VAL A 35 1.03 2.66 1.86
C VAL A 35 0.11 2.99 0.69
N VAL A 36 0.64 3.00 -0.54
CA VAL A 36 -0.12 3.33 -1.74
C VAL A 36 -1.21 2.29 -2.00
N SER A 37 -0.93 1.01 -1.78
CA SER A 37 -1.89 -0.06 -1.98
C SER A 37 -3.07 0.00 -1.00
N LEU A 38 -2.83 0.40 0.26
CA LEU A 38 -3.90 0.64 1.25
C LEU A 38 -4.77 1.83 0.84
N LEU A 39 -4.17 2.93 0.37
CA LEU A 39 -4.90 4.11 -0.11
C LEU A 39 -5.77 3.81 -1.34
N ILE A 40 -5.24 3.06 -2.31
CA ILE A 40 -6.02 2.60 -3.48
C ILE A 40 -7.18 1.70 -3.03
N SER A 41 -6.93 0.77 -2.10
CA SER A 41 -7.95 -0.13 -1.59
C SER A 41 -9.06 0.61 -0.84
N LYS A 42 -8.70 1.66 -0.08
CA LYS A 42 -9.65 2.58 0.56
C LYS A 42 -10.55 3.25 -0.46
N HIS A 43 -9.94 3.83 -1.48
CA HIS A 43 -10.68 4.59 -2.48
C HIS A 43 -11.61 3.70 -3.32
N VAL A 44 -11.10 2.56 -3.81
CA VAL A 44 -11.86 1.64 -4.67
C VAL A 44 -13.07 1.04 -3.95
N ARG A 45 -12.98 0.82 -2.64
CA ARG A 45 -14.06 0.17 -1.86
C ARG A 45 -14.90 1.14 -1.05
N ASN A 46 -14.53 2.41 -0.99
CA ASN A 46 -15.18 3.43 -0.16
C ASN A 46 -15.39 2.97 1.30
N LEU A 47 -14.38 2.29 1.86
CA LEU A 47 -14.41 1.74 3.22
C LEU A 47 -13.74 2.70 4.21
N SER A 48 -14.12 2.60 5.49
CA SER A 48 -13.40 3.26 6.58
C SER A 48 -12.02 2.65 6.80
N ASP A 49 -11.13 3.38 7.47
CA ASP A 49 -9.75 2.93 7.71
C ASP A 49 -9.70 1.63 8.52
N GLU A 50 -10.61 1.47 9.49
CA GLU A 50 -10.70 0.30 10.36
C GLU A 50 -11.12 -0.96 9.57
N ASN A 51 -12.12 -0.83 8.69
CA ASN A 51 -12.62 -1.94 7.87
C ASN A 51 -11.60 -2.43 6.83
N ILE A 52 -10.66 -1.57 6.45
CA ILE A 52 -9.58 -1.94 5.51
C ILE A 52 -8.51 -2.76 6.22
N VAL A 53 -8.18 -2.40 7.45
CA VAL A 53 -7.19 -3.14 8.25
C VAL A 53 -7.70 -4.55 8.57
N GLU A 54 -8.98 -4.69 8.92
CA GLU A 54 -9.61 -5.98 9.17
C GLU A 54 -9.59 -6.86 7.90
N GLN A 55 -10.01 -6.31 6.75
CA GLN A 55 -9.95 -7.05 5.49
C GLN A 55 -8.53 -7.36 5.02
N TRP A 56 -7.54 -6.53 5.33
CA TRP A 56 -6.15 -6.79 5.01
C TRP A 56 -5.60 -7.99 5.80
N ALA A 57 -5.93 -8.07 7.09
CA ALA A 57 -5.51 -9.17 7.96
C ALA A 57 -6.13 -10.51 7.54
N GLU A 58 -7.37 -10.50 7.04
CA GLU A 58 -8.10 -11.72 6.67
C GLU A 58 -7.75 -12.28 5.28
N LYS A 59 -7.23 -11.44 4.35
CA LYS A 59 -7.18 -11.79 2.94
C LYS A 59 -5.78 -11.66 2.33
N ALA A 60 -5.17 -12.81 2.08
CA ALA A 60 -3.86 -12.99 1.44
C ALA A 60 -3.68 -12.24 0.11
N TYR A 61 -4.76 -11.99 -0.64
CA TYR A 61 -4.68 -11.24 -1.90
C TYR A 61 -4.31 -9.75 -1.72
N TYR A 62 -4.59 -9.17 -0.54
CA TYR A 62 -4.15 -7.81 -0.24
C TYR A 62 -2.69 -7.77 0.19
N GLN A 63 -2.22 -8.76 0.94
CA GLN A 63 -0.80 -8.89 1.30
C GLN A 63 0.09 -8.94 0.05
N TYR A 64 -0.30 -9.75 -0.94
CA TYR A 64 0.41 -9.79 -2.24
C TYR A 64 0.39 -8.45 -3.01
N PHE A 65 -0.74 -7.73 -2.99
CA PHE A 65 -0.82 -6.41 -3.62
C PHE A 65 0.14 -5.41 -2.94
N ASN A 66 0.30 -5.54 -1.63
CA ASN A 66 1.14 -4.71 -0.77
C ASN A 66 2.63 -5.07 -0.81
N GLY A 67 2.99 -6.22 -1.40
CA GLY A 67 4.37 -6.64 -1.62
C GLY A 67 4.95 -7.61 -0.59
N ASP A 68 4.10 -8.29 0.19
CA ASP A 68 4.47 -9.51 0.93
C ASP A 68 4.55 -10.73 -0.01
#